data_AF-A0A6S8YN40-F1
#
_entry.id   AF-A0A6S8YN40-F1
#
_cell.length_a   1.000
_cell.length_b   1.000
_cell.length_c   1.000
_cell.angle_alpha   90.00
_cell.angle_beta   90.00
_cell.angle_gamma   90.00
#
_symmetry.space_group_name_H-M   'P 1'
#
loop_
_entity.id
_entity.type
_entity.pdbx_description
1 polymer ?
#
loop_
_entity_poly.entity_id
_entity_poly.type
_entity_poly.pdbx_seq_one_letter_code
_entity_poly.pdbx_strand_id
1 'polypeptide(L)'
;MAIILANKVKKPDESTFYLDDNWDWNGFYYAGYGMFSSGLSVGLTNIASGVSVGIAGSSCAIGDAQDASLFVKILIVEIFASALGIFGIIVGIIQSNACTFPIAALE
;
A
#
# COMPACT_ATOMS: atom_id res chain seq x y z
N MET A 1 1.57 4.91 1.94
CA MET A 1 2.47 3.74 1.87
C MET A 1 3.94 4.12 1.67
N ALA A 2 4.28 4.93 0.66
CA ALA A 2 5.67 5.33 0.40
C ALA A 2 6.42 5.88 1.63
N ILE A 3 5.80 6.80 2.39
CA ILE A 3 6.39 7.35 3.63
C ILE A 3 6.68 6.25 4.67
N ILE A 4 5.74 5.31 4.85
CA ILE A 4 5.89 4.22 5.82
C ILE A 4 7.04 3.30 5.43
N LEU A 5 7.12 2.93 4.14
CA LEU A 5 8.18 2.07 3.63
C LEU A 5 9.55 2.77 3.66
N ALA A 6 9.61 4.06 3.35
CA ALA A 6 10.85 4.84 3.44
C ALA A 6 11.40 4.85 4.88
N ASN A 7 10.53 4.96 5.88
CA ASN A 7 10.93 4.92 7.29
C ASN A 7 11.45 3.54 7.76
N LYS A 8 11.22 2.47 6.98
CA LYS A 8 11.76 1.13 7.26
C LYS A 8 13.19 0.96 6.74
N VAL A 9 13.64 1.79 5.79
CA VAL A 9 15.01 1.75 5.26
C VAL A 9 15.93 2.53 6.19
N LYS A 10 16.78 1.82 6.93
CA LYS A 10 17.78 2.40 7.82
C LYS A 10 19.19 2.14 7.28
N LYS A 11 20.13 3.00 7.68
CA LYS A 11 21.56 2.77 7.41
C LYS A 11 22.08 1.65 8.32
N PRO A 12 23.01 0.81 7.84
CA PRO A 12 23.71 -0.14 8.70
C PRO A 12 24.59 0.58 9.72
N ASP A 13 24.77 -0.02 10.90
CA ASP A 13 25.56 0.53 12.01
C ASP A 13 27.07 0.48 11.71
N GLU A 14 27.51 -0.51 10.94
CA GLU A 14 28.87 -0.57 10.42
C GLU A 14 28.97 0.21 9.11
N SER A 15 29.70 1.33 9.15
CA SER A 15 29.98 2.16 7.97
C SER A 15 31.13 1.60 7.12
N THR A 16 31.20 0.29 6.97
CA THR A 16 32.20 -0.40 6.15
C THR A 16 31.68 -0.49 4.70
N PHE A 17 32.57 -0.39 3.70
CA PHE A 17 32.16 -0.46 2.29
C PHE A 17 31.61 -1.84 1.90
N TYR A 18 31.94 -2.87 2.69
CA TYR A 18 31.52 -4.25 2.51
C TYR A 18 30.68 -4.66 3.72
N LEU A 19 29.58 -5.36 3.46
CA LEU A 19 28.81 -6.05 4.49
C LEU A 19 29.64 -7.25 4.98
N ASP A 20 29.58 -7.54 6.27
CA ASP A 20 30.25 -8.70 6.86
C ASP A 20 29.77 -10.01 6.18
N ASP A 21 30.65 -11.01 6.11
CA ASP A 21 30.30 -12.33 5.57
C ASP A 21 29.17 -13.00 6.38
N ASN A 22 29.03 -12.66 7.67
CA ASN A 22 27.98 -13.14 8.57
C ASN A 22 26.69 -12.27 8.55
N TRP A 23 26.42 -11.53 7.47
CA TRP A 23 25.21 -10.74 7.35
C TRP A 23 23.92 -11.59 7.28
N ASP A 24 22.82 -11.11 7.86
CA ASP A 24 21.51 -11.76 7.74
C ASP A 24 20.90 -11.57 6.34
N TRP A 25 21.40 -12.35 5.37
CA TRP A 25 20.91 -12.36 4.00
C TRP A 25 19.45 -12.80 3.90
N ASN A 26 19.01 -13.73 4.76
CA ASN A 26 17.64 -14.22 4.77
C ASN A 26 16.65 -13.11 5.13
N GLY A 27 16.93 -12.37 6.20
CA GLY A 27 16.16 -11.20 6.61
C GLY A 27 16.18 -10.09 5.55
N PHE A 28 17.33 -9.86 4.92
CA PHE A 28 17.46 -8.85 3.86
C PHE A 28 16.56 -9.16 2.65
N TYR A 29 16.59 -10.39 2.14
CA TYR A 29 15.72 -10.80 1.02
C TYR A 29 14.24 -10.76 1.41
N TYR A 30 13.89 -11.25 2.60
CA TYR A 30 12.51 -11.21 3.10
C TYR A 30 11.98 -9.76 3.19
N ALA A 31 12.78 -8.85 3.76
CA ALA A 31 12.42 -7.44 3.85
C ALA A 31 12.29 -6.78 2.47
N GLY A 32 13.16 -7.11 1.52
CA GLY A 32 13.09 -6.61 0.14
C GLY A 32 11.83 -7.06 -0.60
N TYR A 33 11.55 -8.37 -0.63
CA TYR A 33 10.35 -8.91 -1.27
C TYR A 33 9.07 -8.47 -0.57
N GLY A 34 9.08 -8.40 0.76
CA GLY A 34 7.97 -7.89 1.55
C GLY A 34 7.69 -6.40 1.30
N MET A 35 8.73 -5.58 1.18
CA MET A 35 8.60 -4.16 0.84
C MET A 35 8.02 -3.98 -0.56
N PHE A 36 8.54 -4.70 -1.56
CA PHE A 36 8.04 -4.64 -2.94
C PHE A 36 6.57 -5.09 -3.04
N SER A 37 6.24 -6.26 -2.46
CA SER A 37 4.89 -6.82 -2.52
C SER A 37 3.87 -5.96 -1.76
N SER A 38 4.23 -5.38 -0.61
CA SER A 38 3.35 -4.46 0.13
C SER A 38 3.06 -3.18 -0.65
N GLY A 39 4.07 -2.60 -1.31
CA GLY A 39 3.91 -1.42 -2.16
C GLY A 39 3.04 -1.72 -3.38
N LEU A 40 3.30 -2.83 -4.06
CA LEU A 40 2.57 -3.25 -5.26
C LEU A 40 1.11 -3.56 -4.94
N SER A 41 0.84 -4.31 -3.88
CA SER A 41 -0.51 -4.68 -3.44
C SER A 41 -1.37 -3.43 -3.18
N VAL A 42 -0.87 -2.50 -2.36
CA VAL A 42 -1.58 -1.24 -2.03
C VAL A 42 -1.78 -0.36 -3.26
N GLY A 43 -0.78 -0.32 -4.16
CA GLY A 43 -0.87 0.44 -5.41
C GLY A 43 -1.98 -0.07 -6.30
N LEU A 44 -2.04 -1.38 -6.54
CA LEU A 44 -3.06 -2.01 -7.38
C LEU A 44 -4.46 -1.90 -6.78
N THR A 45 -4.61 -2.07 -5.46
CA THR A 45 -5.92 -1.90 -4.80
C THR A 45 -6.44 -0.47 -4.92
N ASN A 46 -5.56 0.53 -4.82
CA ASN A 46 -5.95 1.92 -4.93
C ASN A 46 -6.26 2.34 -6.38
N ILE A 47 -5.58 1.76 -7.37
CA ILE A 47 -5.94 1.95 -8.78
C ILE A 47 -7.33 1.37 -9.04
N ALA A 48 -7.57 0.12 -8.64
CA ALA A 48 -8.87 -0.53 -8.83
C ALA A 48 -10.01 0.24 -8.13
N SER A 49 -9.79 0.66 -6.88
CA SER A 49 -10.76 1.47 -6.13
C SER A 49 -11.00 2.82 -6.82
N GLY A 50 -9.95 3.55 -7.20
CA GLY A 50 -10.09 4.84 -7.88
C GLY A 50 -10.83 4.75 -9.22
N VAL A 51 -10.56 3.72 -10.03
CA VAL A 51 -11.29 3.48 -11.29
C VAL A 51 -12.76 3.15 -11.01
N SER A 52 -13.04 2.28 -10.04
CA SER A 52 -14.42 1.93 -9.70
C SER A 52 -15.24 3.13 -9.21
N VAL A 53 -14.67 3.98 -8.36
CA VAL A 53 -15.29 5.22 -7.88
C VAL A 53 -15.46 6.22 -9.03
N GLY A 54 -14.48 6.35 -9.94
CA GLY A 54 -14.60 7.23 -11.10
C GLY A 54 -15.74 6.84 -12.05
N ILE A 55 -15.93 5.54 -12.28
CA ILE A 55 -17.05 5.02 -13.09
C ILE A 55 -18.39 5.27 -12.37
N ALA A 56 -18.47 4.97 -11.07
CA ALA A 56 -19.67 5.23 -10.26
C ALA A 56 -20.02 6.73 -10.24
N GLY A 57 -19.03 7.61 -10.04
CA GLY A 57 -19.21 9.07 -10.06
C GLY A 57 -19.67 9.62 -11.41
N SER A 58 -19.18 9.05 -12.51
CA SER A 58 -19.66 9.42 -13.85
C SER A 58 -21.13 9.06 -14.03
N SER A 59 -21.54 7.89 -13.54
CA SER A 59 -22.96 7.48 -13.56
C SER A 59 -23.82 8.31 -12.61
N CYS A 60 -23.27 8.75 -11.47
CA CYS A 60 -23.90 9.64 -10.51
C CYS A 60 -24.23 10.99 -11.15
N ALA A 61 -23.26 11.62 -11.81
CA ALA A 61 -23.44 12.91 -12.48
C ALA A 61 -24.52 12.87 -13.58
N ILE A 62 -24.55 11.79 -14.37
CA ILE A 62 -25.56 11.62 -15.43
C ILE A 62 -26.94 11.35 -14.82
N GLY A 63 -27.01 10.53 -13.77
CA GLY A 63 -28.25 10.20 -13.08
C GLY A 63 -28.87 11.40 -12.37
N ASP A 64 -28.06 12.19 -11.66
CA ASP A 64 -28.49 13.41 -10.97
C ASP A 64 -29.02 14.48 -11.93
N ALA A 65 -28.42 14.58 -13.13
CA ALA A 65 -28.91 15.46 -14.18
C ALA A 65 -30.30 15.08 -14.71
N GLN A 66 -30.71 13.80 -14.58
CA GLN A 66 -32.04 13.33 -14.98
C GLN A 66 -33.05 13.40 -13.83
N ASP A 67 -32.66 12.96 -12.64
CA ASP A 67 -33.48 12.98 -11.43
C ASP A 67 -32.58 13.12 -10.19
N ALA A 68 -32.68 14.27 -9.53
CA ALA A 68 -31.89 14.60 -8.35
C ALA A 68 -32.14 13.70 -7.14
N SER A 69 -33.23 12.92 -7.13
CA SER A 69 -33.50 11.95 -6.06
C SER A 69 -32.56 10.73 -6.08
N LEU A 70 -31.83 10.53 -7.19
CA LEU A 70 -30.92 9.39 -7.39
C LEU A 70 -29.54 9.61 -6.76
N PHE A 71 -29.12 10.86 -6.53
CA PHE A 71 -27.78 11.19 -6.02
C PHE A 71 -27.42 10.41 -4.74
N VAL A 72 -28.28 10.43 -3.73
CA VAL A 72 -28.02 9.78 -2.44
C VAL A 72 -27.88 8.27 -2.58
N LYS A 73 -28.62 7.65 -3.51
CA LYS A 73 -28.56 6.20 -3.75
C LYS A 73 -27.22 5.79 -4.37
N ILE A 74 -26.71 6.58 -5.31
CA ILE A 74 -25.43 6.29 -5.99
C ILE A 74 -24.24 6.64 -5.09
N LEU A 75 -24.34 7.70 -4.29
CA LEU A 75 -23.32 8.09 -3.31
C LEU A 75 -23.00 6.97 -2.31
N ILE A 76 -23.98 6.17 -1.90
CA ILE A 76 -23.75 5.00 -1.03
C ILE A 76 -22.82 3.98 -1.71
N VAL A 77 -22.99 3.76 -3.02
CA VAL A 77 -22.15 2.82 -3.80
C VAL A 77 -20.70 3.32 -3.88
N GLU A 78 -20.50 4.63 -4.07
CA GLU A 78 -19.17 5.25 -4.07
C GLU A 78 -18.43 5.08 -2.73
N ILE A 79 -19.15 5.19 -1.61
CA ILE A 79 -18.59 4.97 -0.28
C ILE A 79 -18.12 3.51 -0.12
N PHE A 80 -18.92 2.54 -0.55
CA PHE A 80 -18.49 1.13 -0.50
C PHE A 80 -17.31 0.84 -1.43
N ALA A 81 -17.26 1.45 -2.62
CA ALA A 81 -16.15 1.30 -3.56
C ALA A 81 -14.84 1.90 -3.01
N SER A 82 -14.91 3.03 -2.29
CA SER A 82 -13.74 3.65 -1.65
C SER A 82 -13.24 2.88 -0.42
N ALA A 83 -14.12 2.15 0.28
CA ALA A 83 -13.73 1.28 1.40
C ALA A 83 -12.75 0.17 0.97
N LEU A 84 -12.81 -0.30 -0.28
CA LEU A 84 -11.85 -1.27 -0.83
C LEU A 84 -10.41 -0.75 -0.82
N GLY A 85 -10.21 0.54 -1.09
CA GLY A 85 -8.88 1.17 -1.03
C GLY A 85 -8.32 1.21 0.40
N ILE A 86 -9.20 1.44 1.39
CA ILE A 86 -8.82 1.43 2.82
C ILE A 86 -8.39 0.02 3.24
N PHE A 87 -9.12 -1.02 2.83
CA PHE A 87 -8.72 -2.40 3.09
C PHE A 87 -7.36 -2.73 2.48
N GLY A 88 -7.10 -2.26 1.25
CA GLY A 88 -5.78 -2.39 0.61
C GLY A 88 -4.65 -1.78 1.46
N ILE A 89 -4.85 -0.57 1.96
CA ILE A 89 -3.87 0.09 2.85
C ILE A 89 -3.65 -0.69 4.15
N ILE A 90 -4.70 -1.19 4.79
CA ILE A 90 -4.59 -1.95 6.05
C ILE A 90 -3.74 -3.22 5.83
N VAL A 91 -4.03 -3.98 4.77
CA VAL A 91 -3.26 -5.19 4.43
C VAL A 91 -1.80 -4.85 4.13
N GLY A 92 -1.55 -3.77 3.39
CA GLY A 92 -0.19 -3.31 3.10
C GLY A 92 0.60 -2.93 4.36
N ILE A 93 -0.05 -2.26 5.33
CA ILE A 93 0.58 -1.92 6.62
C ILE A 93 0.96 -3.20 7.36
N ILE A 94 0.05 -4.17 7.45
CA ILE A 94 0.29 -5.46 8.13
C ILE A 94 1.46 -6.20 7.45
N GLN A 95 1.49 -6.25 6.12
CA GLN A 95 2.57 -6.89 5.37
C GLN A 95 3.93 -6.19 5.60
N SER A 96 3.94 -4.86 5.57
CA SER A 96 5.18 -4.08 5.77
C SER A 96 5.70 -4.09 7.21
N ASN A 97 4.87 -4.44 8.20
CA ASN A 97 5.29 -4.48 9.60
C ASN A 97 6.41 -5.51 9.83
N ALA A 98 6.33 -6.67 9.18
CA ALA A 98 7.34 -7.72 9.25
C ALA A 98 8.60 -7.42 8.39
N CYS A 99 8.55 -6.39 7.54
CA CYS A 99 9.67 -6.01 6.68
C CYS A 99 10.62 -5.11 7.46
N THR A 100 11.67 -5.69 8.03
CA THR A 100 12.72 -4.95 8.75
C THR A 100 14.06 -5.31 8.13
N PHE A 101 14.77 -4.31 7.62
CA PHE A 101 16.11 -4.53 7.09
C PHE A 101 17.09 -4.76 8.26
N PRO A 102 17.98 -5.76 8.16
CA PRO A 102 19.06 -5.93 9.12
C PRO A 102 19.98 -4.71 9.10
N ILE A 103 20.47 -4.31 10.27
CA ILE A 103 21.36 -3.15 10.45
C ILE A 103 22.76 -3.52 10.95
N ALA A 104 22.96 -4.77 11.38
CA ALA A 104 24.21 -5.31 11.89
C ALA A 104 24.37 -6.77 11.43
N ALA A 105 25.61 -7.25 11.42
CA ALA A 105 25.94 -8.65 11.16
C ALA A 105 25.47 -9.55 12.31
N LEU A 106 25.29 -10.85 12.04
CA LEU A 106 25.03 -11.84 13.07
C LEU A 106 26.35 -12.11 13.83
N GLU A 107 26.30 -12.07 15.17
CA GLU A 107 27.42 -12.47 16.04
C GLU A 107 27.74 -13.97 15.92
#